data_AF-A0A7Y1SPF8-F1
#
_entry.id   AF-A0A7Y1SPF8-F1
#
_cell.length_a   1.000
_cell.length_b   1.000
_cell.length_c   1.000
_cell.angle_alpha   90.00
_cell.angle_beta   90.00
_cell.angle_gamma   90.00
#
_symmetry.space_group_name_H-M   'P 1'
#
loop_
_entity.id
_entity.type
_entity.pdbx_description
1 polymer ?
#
loop_
_entity_poly.entity_id
_entity_poly.type
_entity_poly.pdbx_seq_one_letter_code
_entity_poly.pdbx_strand_id
1 'polypeptide(L)'
;MSTSSSMPPDVPPAVPAELRLRLRELRRRYGRRAVVTPRDRLTTAVSRRRYQLLEVRKQITELEQRARVIESELEGFGKGMAALVIDEIADYERDFPEAWSPSPVLGYRAWTIEENEVVGARFVWKTPAFEATCEGNPVSDEVPHTDERCGRLGCGVYATKQLDDLLGVHVQESTRNYLAGLVALGGKVVEHEHGYRAARAEVVSAALIGLNREVFSSDPEVLAGIFADPGGVLSSDSSSAIAKPLLSRITDHLTNRKEQPWI
;
A
#
# COMPACT_ATOMS: atom_id res chain seq x y z
N MET A 1 -25.32 -1.79 -20.20
CA MET A 1 -25.39 -1.35 -21.61
C MET A 1 -24.51 -2.28 -22.43
N SER A 2 -25.08 -3.31 -23.05
CA SER A 2 -24.38 -4.13 -24.04
C SER A 2 -25.42 -4.50 -25.09
N THR A 3 -25.30 -3.89 -26.25
CA THR A 3 -26.16 -4.06 -27.41
C THR A 3 -25.91 -5.44 -28.01
N SER A 4 -26.81 -6.38 -27.77
CA SER A 4 -26.86 -7.61 -28.55
C SER A 4 -27.29 -7.24 -29.97
N SER A 5 -26.32 -6.95 -30.82
CA SER A 5 -26.53 -6.80 -32.25
C SER A 5 -26.84 -8.19 -32.81
N SER A 6 -28.12 -8.58 -32.76
CA SER A 6 -28.61 -9.72 -33.52
C SER A 6 -28.60 -9.29 -34.98
N MET A 7 -27.45 -9.43 -35.65
CA MET A 7 -27.44 -9.40 -37.11
C MET A 7 -28.35 -10.53 -37.59
N PRO A 8 -29.44 -10.23 -38.30
CA PRO A 8 -30.22 -11.28 -38.94
C PRO A 8 -29.27 -12.01 -39.90
N PRO A 9 -29.36 -13.34 -40.03
CA PRO A 9 -28.57 -14.02 -41.03
C PRO A 9 -28.92 -13.39 -42.37
N ASP A 10 -27.93 -12.81 -43.04
CA ASP A 10 -28.06 -12.27 -44.38
C ASP A 10 -28.28 -13.46 -45.32
N VAL A 11 -29.53 -13.93 -45.36
CA VAL A 11 -29.96 -15.03 -46.19
C VAL A 11 -30.04 -14.44 -47.59
N PRO A 12 -29.21 -14.90 -48.55
CA PRO A 12 -29.26 -14.39 -49.91
C PRO A 12 -30.70 -14.52 -50.44
N PRO A 13 -31.22 -13.52 -51.17
CA PRO A 13 -32.62 -13.47 -51.57
C PRO A 13 -32.99 -14.78 -52.25
N ALA A 14 -33.95 -15.49 -51.65
CA ALA A 14 -34.37 -16.77 -52.15
C ALA A 14 -34.96 -16.56 -53.55
N VAL A 15 -34.45 -17.29 -54.56
CA VAL A 15 -34.94 -17.20 -55.95
C VAL A 15 -36.48 -17.13 -55.97
N PRO A 16 -37.13 -16.13 -56.59
CA PRO A 16 -38.59 -15.99 -56.57
C PRO A 16 -39.32 -17.30 -56.88
N ALA A 17 -40.38 -17.60 -56.13
CA ALA A 17 -41.11 -18.88 -56.23
C ALA A 17 -41.63 -19.14 -57.66
N GLU A 18 -42.09 -18.08 -58.34
CA GLU A 18 -42.55 -18.10 -59.73
C GLU A 18 -41.47 -18.58 -60.71
N LEU A 19 -40.23 -18.10 -60.56
CA LEU A 19 -39.11 -18.53 -61.39
C LEU A 19 -38.74 -20.00 -61.12
N ARG A 20 -38.92 -20.50 -59.90
CA ARG A 20 -38.72 -21.92 -59.57
C ARG A 20 -39.79 -22.79 -60.23
N LEU A 21 -41.06 -22.37 -60.17
CA LEU A 21 -42.18 -23.07 -60.79
C LEU A 21 -42.03 -23.11 -62.31
N ARG A 22 -41.70 -21.97 -62.93
CA ARG A 22 -41.46 -21.88 -64.38
C ARG A 22 -40.32 -22.79 -64.83
N LEU A 23 -39.20 -22.83 -64.09
CA LEU A 23 -38.09 -23.72 -64.43
C LEU A 23 -38.47 -25.20 -64.26
N ARG A 24 -39.27 -25.56 -63.26
CA ARG A 24 -39.78 -26.94 -63.09
C ARG A 24 -40.66 -27.35 -64.27
N GLU A 25 -41.55 -26.46 -64.69
CA GLU A 25 -42.41 -26.68 -65.85
C GLU A 25 -41.58 -26.90 -67.13
N LEU A 26 -40.61 -26.02 -67.39
CA LEU A 26 -39.72 -26.15 -68.55
C LEU A 26 -38.91 -27.45 -68.53
N ARG A 27 -38.42 -27.89 -67.37
CA ARG A 27 -37.72 -29.19 -67.22
C ARG A 27 -38.64 -30.39 -67.44
N ARG A 28 -39.92 -30.28 -67.09
CA ARG A 28 -40.92 -31.33 -67.35
C ARG A 28 -41.23 -31.44 -68.84
N ARG A 29 -41.30 -30.31 -69.54
CA ARG A 29 -41.60 -30.27 -70.99
C ARG A 29 -40.42 -30.67 -71.87
N TYR A 30 -39.20 -30.24 -71.53
CA TYR A 30 -38.03 -30.35 -72.42
C TYR A 30 -36.90 -31.23 -71.86
N GLY A 31 -37.13 -31.90 -70.74
CA GLY A 31 -36.10 -32.67 -70.04
C GLY A 31 -35.02 -31.80 -69.38
N ARG A 32 -34.03 -32.45 -68.76
CA ARG A 32 -32.85 -31.75 -68.22
C ARG A 32 -31.78 -31.61 -69.31
N ARG A 33 -31.15 -30.44 -69.40
CA ARG A 33 -29.94 -30.27 -70.20
C ARG A 33 -28.81 -31.12 -69.62
N ALA A 34 -28.01 -31.77 -70.48
CA ALA A 34 -26.90 -32.63 -70.08
C ALA A 34 -25.65 -31.84 -69.60
N VAL A 35 -25.58 -30.54 -69.90
CA VAL A 35 -24.43 -29.68 -69.56
C VAL A 35 -24.64 -29.03 -68.19
N VAL A 36 -23.61 -29.07 -67.34
CA VAL A 36 -23.58 -28.37 -66.05
C VAL A 36 -23.77 -26.87 -66.27
N THR A 37 -24.84 -26.32 -65.71
CA THR A 37 -25.15 -24.89 -65.88
C THR A 37 -24.41 -24.04 -64.83
N PRO A 38 -24.19 -22.73 -65.09
CA PRO A 38 -23.67 -21.80 -64.07
C PRO A 38 -24.48 -21.83 -62.77
N ARG A 39 -25.80 -22.06 -62.85
CA ARG A 39 -26.68 -22.27 -61.70
C ARG A 39 -26.28 -23.50 -60.87
N ASP A 40 -25.91 -24.61 -61.50
CA ASP A 40 -25.53 -25.83 -60.79
C ASP A 40 -24.19 -25.63 -60.05
N ARG A 41 -23.25 -24.88 -60.63
CA ARG A 41 -22.00 -24.47 -59.97
C ARG A 41 -22.27 -23.58 -58.75
N LEU A 42 -23.13 -22.57 -58.90
CA LEU A 42 -23.54 -21.69 -57.80
C LEU A 42 -24.28 -22.47 -56.69
N THR A 43 -25.16 -23.41 -57.05
CA THR A 43 -25.87 -24.25 -56.08
C THR A 43 -24.89 -25.11 -55.27
N THR A 44 -23.88 -25.66 -55.94
CA THR A 44 -22.81 -26.44 -55.29
C THR A 44 -21.96 -25.56 -54.36
N ALA A 45 -21.57 -24.37 -54.82
CA ALA A 45 -20.82 -23.41 -54.02
C ALA A 45 -21.60 -22.96 -52.77
N VAL A 46 -22.90 -22.64 -52.93
CA VAL A 46 -23.79 -22.29 -51.80
C VAL A 46 -23.90 -23.46 -50.83
N SER A 47 -24.04 -24.69 -51.31
CA SER A 47 -24.11 -25.88 -50.46
C SER A 47 -22.82 -26.09 -49.66
N ARG A 48 -21.65 -25.92 -50.31
CA ARG A 48 -20.34 -25.98 -49.63
C ARG A 48 -20.19 -24.89 -48.57
N ARG A 49 -20.58 -23.65 -48.88
CA ARG A 49 -20.52 -22.53 -47.92
C ARG A 49 -21.48 -22.71 -46.75
N ARG A 50 -22.68 -23.25 -46.97
CA ARG A 50 -23.62 -23.61 -45.89
C ARG A 50 -23.04 -24.68 -44.98
N TYR A 51 -22.43 -25.71 -45.55
CA TYR A 51 -21.75 -26.73 -44.75
C TYR A 51 -20.62 -26.14 -43.91
N GLN A 52 -19.77 -25.29 -44.50
CA GLN A 52 -18.72 -24.59 -43.76
C GLN A 52 -19.28 -23.70 -42.64
N LEU A 53 -20.39 -22.98 -42.88
CA LEU A 53 -21.03 -22.15 -41.87
C LEU A 53 -21.57 -22.99 -40.69
N LEU A 54 -22.14 -24.16 -40.97
CA LEU A 54 -22.61 -25.08 -39.92
C LEU A 54 -21.43 -25.59 -39.07
N GLU A 55 -20.31 -25.93 -39.71
CA GLU A 55 -19.11 -26.37 -38.99
C GLU A 55 -18.54 -25.26 -38.10
N VAL A 56 -18.43 -24.03 -38.61
CA VAL A 56 -17.99 -22.88 -37.82
C VAL A 56 -18.93 -22.62 -36.64
N ARG A 57 -20.24 -22.72 -36.85
CA ARG A 57 -21.22 -22.57 -35.76
C ARG A 57 -21.05 -23.63 -34.68
N LYS A 58 -20.80 -24.88 -35.08
CA LYS A 58 -20.51 -25.98 -34.15
C LYS A 58 -19.25 -25.67 -33.33
N GLN A 59 -18.18 -25.21 -33.98
CA GLN A 59 -16.94 -24.81 -33.30
C GLN A 59 -17.15 -23.65 -32.32
N ILE A 60 -17.98 -22.66 -32.67
CA ILE A 60 -18.33 -21.56 -31.74
C ILE A 60 -19.00 -22.13 -30.49
N THR A 61 -19.99 -23.01 -30.64
CA THR A 61 -20.66 -23.63 -29.49
C THR A 61 -19.71 -24.46 -28.63
N GLU A 62 -18.78 -25.21 -29.24
CA GLU A 62 -17.75 -25.96 -28.50
C GLU A 62 -16.81 -25.03 -27.72
N LEU A 63 -16.40 -23.91 -28.32
CA LEU A 63 -15.56 -22.90 -27.66
C LEU A 63 -16.29 -22.19 -26.52
N GLU A 64 -17.56 -21.83 -26.70
CA GLU A 64 -18.39 -21.23 -25.65
C GLU A 64 -18.60 -22.19 -24.46
N GLN A 65 -18.71 -23.49 -24.73
CA GLN A 65 -18.81 -24.49 -23.66
C GLN A 65 -17.47 -24.64 -22.93
N ARG A 66 -16.35 -24.64 -23.64
CA ARG A 66 -15.01 -24.65 -23.03
C ARG A 66 -14.74 -23.39 -22.19
N ALA A 67 -15.12 -22.21 -22.68
CA ALA A 67 -14.99 -20.97 -21.93
C ALA A 67 -15.74 -21.04 -20.59
N ARG A 68 -16.99 -21.54 -20.60
CA ARG A 68 -17.78 -21.74 -19.37
C ARG A 68 -17.14 -22.71 -18.38
N VAL A 69 -16.51 -23.78 -18.87
CA VAL A 69 -15.77 -24.72 -17.99
C VAL A 69 -14.58 -24.01 -17.34
N ILE A 70 -13.78 -23.30 -18.13
CA ILE A 70 -12.60 -22.55 -17.63
C ILE A 70 -13.04 -21.48 -16.62
N GLU A 71 -14.13 -20.74 -16.88
CA GLU A 71 -14.67 -19.77 -15.93
C GLU A 71 -15.03 -20.41 -14.59
N SER A 72 -15.69 -21.58 -14.62
CA SER A 72 -16.01 -22.33 -13.41
C SER A 72 -14.77 -22.86 -12.68
N GLU A 73 -13.72 -23.28 -13.41
CA GLU A 73 -12.45 -23.70 -12.82
C GLU A 73 -11.75 -22.53 -12.14
N LEU A 74 -11.70 -21.36 -12.79
CA LEU A 74 -11.13 -20.13 -12.21
C LEU A 74 -11.86 -19.70 -10.95
N GLU A 75 -13.19 -19.79 -10.92
CA GLU A 75 -13.97 -19.52 -9.70
C GLU A 75 -13.62 -20.52 -8.58
N GLY A 76 -13.44 -21.80 -8.93
CA GLY A 76 -12.98 -22.84 -8.02
C GLY A 76 -11.59 -22.55 -7.44
N PHE A 77 -10.63 -22.18 -8.27
CA PHE A 77 -9.30 -21.77 -7.83
C PHE A 77 -9.34 -20.52 -6.95
N GLY A 78 -10.20 -19.55 -7.27
CA GLY A 78 -10.41 -18.37 -6.42
C GLY A 78 -10.85 -18.73 -5.01
N LYS A 79 -11.79 -19.67 -4.87
CA LYS A 79 -12.25 -20.18 -3.57
C LYS A 79 -11.14 -20.95 -2.84
N GLY A 80 -10.37 -21.78 -3.55
CA GLY A 80 -9.24 -22.52 -2.99
C GLY A 80 -8.13 -21.58 -2.47
N MET A 81 -7.76 -20.56 -3.25
CA MET A 81 -6.79 -19.55 -2.84
C MET A 81 -7.27 -18.76 -1.62
N ALA A 82 -8.55 -18.38 -1.57
CA ALA A 82 -9.10 -17.69 -0.41
C ALA A 82 -9.01 -18.55 0.86
N ALA A 83 -9.28 -19.86 0.77
CA ALA A 83 -9.13 -20.77 1.91
C ALA A 83 -7.67 -20.88 2.36
N LEU A 84 -6.73 -21.02 1.42
CA LEU A 84 -5.29 -21.08 1.76
C LEU A 84 -4.79 -19.79 2.41
N VAL A 85 -5.24 -18.62 1.95
CA VAL A 85 -4.88 -17.34 2.57
C VAL A 85 -5.47 -17.21 3.97
N ILE A 86 -6.71 -17.68 4.19
CA ILE A 86 -7.32 -17.72 5.54
C ILE A 86 -6.49 -18.61 6.48
N ASP A 87 -6.09 -19.80 6.01
CA ASP A 87 -5.25 -20.72 6.79
C ASP A 87 -3.88 -20.10 7.09
N GLU A 88 -3.26 -19.45 6.10
CA GLU A 88 -1.98 -18.74 6.28
C GLU A 88 -2.11 -17.61 7.30
N ILE A 89 -3.16 -16.78 7.23
CA ILE A 89 -3.44 -15.75 8.23
C ILE A 89 -3.58 -16.37 9.63
N ALA A 90 -4.33 -17.47 9.77
CA ALA A 90 -4.53 -18.13 11.05
C ALA A 90 -3.21 -18.74 11.60
N ASP A 91 -2.35 -19.25 10.71
CA ASP A 91 -1.01 -19.71 11.08
C ASP A 91 -0.15 -18.54 11.58
N TYR A 92 -0.15 -17.40 10.87
CA TYR A 92 0.54 -16.19 11.33
C TYR A 92 -0.01 -15.69 12.67
N GLU A 93 -1.32 -15.65 12.86
CA GLU A 93 -1.95 -15.23 14.13
C GLU A 93 -1.64 -16.19 15.28
N ARG A 94 -1.48 -17.49 15.00
CA ARG A 94 -1.12 -18.49 16.02
C ARG A 94 0.36 -18.44 16.38
N ASP A 95 1.23 -18.31 15.39
CA ASP A 95 2.67 -18.42 15.54
C ASP A 95 3.29 -17.07 15.93
N PHE A 96 2.64 -15.97 15.55
CA PHE A 96 2.92 -14.60 15.96
C PHE A 96 1.68 -13.98 16.61
N PRO A 97 1.21 -14.54 17.74
CA PRO A 97 0.05 -14.01 18.45
C PRO A 97 0.34 -12.56 18.76
N GLU A 98 -0.53 -11.69 18.24
CA GLU A 98 -0.46 -10.24 18.27
C GLU A 98 0.53 -9.73 19.33
N ALA A 99 1.78 -9.49 18.93
CA ALA A 99 2.72 -8.66 19.69
C ALA A 99 2.30 -7.18 19.59
N TRP A 100 0.99 -6.93 19.47
CA TRP A 100 0.37 -5.64 19.69
C TRP A 100 0.34 -5.45 21.20
N SER A 101 1.32 -4.70 21.70
CA SER A 101 1.07 -3.98 22.94
C SER A 101 -0.02 -2.94 22.63
N PRO A 102 -1.20 -2.96 23.26
CA PRO A 102 -2.19 -1.90 23.12
C PRO A 102 -1.64 -0.54 23.60
N SER A 103 -0.54 -0.58 24.35
CA SER A 103 0.24 0.59 24.74
C SER A 103 1.40 0.81 23.76
N PRO A 104 1.61 2.04 23.25
CA PRO A 104 2.73 2.32 22.36
C PRO A 104 4.07 1.97 23.01
N VAL A 105 5.02 1.47 22.22
CA VAL A 105 6.39 1.20 22.72
C VAL A 105 7.07 2.54 22.94
N LEU A 106 7.56 2.79 24.15
CA LEU A 106 8.17 4.07 24.49
C LEU A 106 9.68 4.04 24.38
N GLY A 107 10.23 5.05 23.71
CA GLY A 107 11.67 5.25 23.60
C GLY A 107 12.06 6.72 23.74
N TYR A 108 13.35 6.97 23.94
CA TYR A 108 13.90 8.32 24.00
C TYR A 108 14.64 8.65 22.71
N ARG A 109 14.42 9.85 22.19
CA ARG A 109 15.04 10.33 20.95
C ARG A 109 15.54 11.75 21.12
N ALA A 110 16.59 12.10 20.39
CA ALA A 110 17.13 13.45 20.33
C ALA A 110 17.18 13.92 18.87
N TRP A 111 17.14 15.24 18.75
CA TRP A 111 17.26 15.97 17.50
C TRP A 111 18.20 17.15 17.73
N THR A 112 18.88 17.57 16.68
CA THR A 112 19.61 18.83 16.66
C THR A 112 18.69 19.94 16.18
N ILE A 113 18.95 21.17 16.61
CA ILE A 113 18.29 22.35 16.04
C ILE A 113 19.28 23.04 15.11
N GLU A 114 18.99 23.04 13.81
CA GLU A 114 19.82 23.66 12.78
C GLU A 114 18.95 24.60 11.95
N GLU A 115 19.43 25.83 11.70
CA GLU A 115 18.70 26.83 10.90
C GLU A 115 17.22 27.03 11.30
N ASN A 116 16.94 26.90 12.60
CA ASN A 116 15.58 26.97 13.18
C ASN A 116 14.66 25.80 12.81
N GLU A 117 15.21 24.63 12.46
CA GLU A 117 14.46 23.41 12.19
C GLU A 117 14.86 22.29 13.15
N VAL A 118 13.93 21.38 13.44
CA VAL A 118 14.20 20.17 14.23
C VAL A 118 14.72 19.08 13.30
N VAL A 119 16.01 18.76 13.40
CA VAL A 119 16.69 17.84 12.49
C VAL A 119 16.99 16.52 13.18
N GLY A 120 16.42 15.43 12.63
CA GLY A 120 16.81 14.07 13.00
C GLY A 120 18.00 13.60 12.17
N ALA A 121 18.45 12.36 12.38
CA ALA A 121 19.62 11.80 11.68
C ALA A 121 19.56 11.82 10.13
N ARG A 122 18.37 11.94 9.53
CA ARG A 122 18.18 11.98 8.06
C ARG A 122 17.16 13.00 7.59
N PHE A 123 16.19 13.32 8.43
CA PHE A 123 15.00 14.07 8.02
C PHE A 123 14.74 15.20 9.00
N VAL A 124 14.24 16.30 8.45
CA VAL A 124 13.67 17.41 9.20
C VAL A 124 12.28 17.01 9.69
N TRP A 125 12.00 17.26 10.96
CA TRP A 125 10.71 17.04 11.59
C TRP A 125 9.98 18.37 11.69
N LYS A 126 8.89 18.51 10.93
CA LYS A 126 8.04 19.73 10.95
C LYS A 126 6.86 19.61 11.91
N THR A 127 6.61 18.40 12.40
CA THR A 127 5.52 18.04 13.30
C THR A 127 6.05 17.09 14.37
N PRO A 128 5.39 17.01 15.54
CA PRO A 128 5.78 16.06 16.59
C PRO A 128 5.52 14.59 16.19
N ALA A 129 4.79 14.34 15.11
CA ALA A 129 4.61 13.02 14.52
C ALA A 129 5.47 12.84 13.26
N PHE A 130 5.99 11.63 13.06
CA PHE A 130 6.77 11.26 11.87
C PHE A 130 6.51 9.81 11.46
N GLU A 131 6.31 9.60 10.16
CA GLU A 131 6.22 8.29 9.53
C GLU A 131 7.44 8.05 8.66
N ALA A 132 8.16 6.97 8.92
CA ALA A 132 9.38 6.65 8.23
C ALA A 132 9.10 6.05 6.86
N THR A 133 9.90 6.47 5.87
CA THR A 133 9.92 5.90 4.53
C THR A 133 11.30 5.31 4.23
N CYS A 134 11.35 4.38 3.27
CA CYS A 134 12.61 3.80 2.79
C CYS A 134 13.01 4.45 1.46
N GLU A 135 14.12 5.18 1.44
CA GLU A 135 14.66 5.77 0.19
C GLU A 135 15.13 4.70 -0.81
N GLY A 136 15.60 3.55 -0.32
CA GLY A 136 16.11 2.46 -1.15
C GLY A 136 15.04 1.60 -1.81
N ASN A 137 13.82 1.59 -1.25
CA ASN A 137 12.68 0.88 -1.81
C ASN A 137 11.37 1.55 -1.34
N PRO A 138 10.94 2.65 -1.99
CA PRO A 138 9.76 3.41 -1.59
C PRO A 138 8.43 2.67 -1.84
N VAL A 139 8.46 1.53 -2.53
CA VAL A 139 7.28 0.72 -2.86
C VAL A 139 7.05 -0.40 -1.83
N SER A 140 8.01 -0.64 -0.93
CA SER A 140 7.82 -1.64 0.12
C SER A 140 7.06 -1.05 1.29
N ASP A 141 5.90 -1.64 1.58
CA ASP A 141 5.04 -1.29 2.72
C ASP A 141 5.65 -1.71 4.07
N GLU A 142 6.79 -2.40 4.07
CA GLU A 142 7.41 -2.97 5.26
C GLU A 142 8.53 -2.07 5.80
N VAL A 143 8.19 -0.98 6.49
CA VAL A 143 9.17 -0.16 7.21
C VAL A 143 8.98 -0.32 8.72
N PRO A 144 10.05 -0.56 9.51
CA PRO A 144 11.41 -0.82 9.07
C PRO A 144 11.58 -2.23 8.49
N HIS A 145 12.45 -2.36 7.48
CA HIS A 145 12.86 -3.66 6.96
C HIS A 145 13.70 -4.41 8.01
N THR A 146 13.36 -5.68 8.27
CA THR A 146 14.10 -6.55 9.22
C THR A 146 15.37 -7.14 8.60
N ASP A 147 15.46 -7.15 7.27
CA ASP A 147 16.57 -7.77 6.51
C ASP A 147 17.82 -6.87 6.37
N GLU A 148 17.83 -5.72 7.05
CA GLU A 148 18.91 -4.72 7.07
C GLU A 148 19.35 -4.20 5.69
N ARG A 149 18.59 -4.45 4.62
CA ARG A 149 18.94 -4.03 3.26
C ARG A 149 18.82 -2.50 3.04
N CYS A 150 18.30 -1.78 4.03
CA CYS A 150 18.05 -0.34 4.02
C CYS A 150 19.31 0.56 4.11
N GLY A 151 20.31 0.38 3.24
CA GLY A 151 21.52 1.22 3.23
C GLY A 151 22.21 1.34 4.61
N ARG A 152 23.13 2.31 4.77
CA ARG A 152 24.05 2.32 5.93
C ARG A 152 23.42 2.58 7.30
N LEU A 153 22.33 3.35 7.41
CA LEU A 153 21.70 3.68 8.71
C LEU A 153 20.37 2.92 8.95
N GLY A 154 19.97 2.06 8.00
CA GLY A 154 18.66 1.42 7.97
C GLY A 154 17.51 2.43 7.80
N CYS A 155 16.29 1.93 7.56
CA CYS A 155 15.04 2.71 7.48
C CYS A 155 14.32 2.70 8.84
N GLY A 156 13.35 3.59 9.08
CA GLY A 156 12.61 3.63 10.36
C GLY A 156 13.08 4.73 11.34
N VAL A 157 12.23 5.02 12.32
CA VAL A 157 12.51 5.95 13.41
C VAL A 157 13.25 5.23 14.53
N TYR A 158 14.49 5.66 14.79
CA TYR A 158 15.28 5.15 15.91
C TYR A 158 14.92 5.85 17.23
N ALA A 159 14.78 5.08 18.31
CA ALA A 159 14.72 5.59 19.66
C ALA A 159 15.48 4.67 20.61
N THR A 160 16.13 5.24 21.62
CA THR A 160 16.88 4.49 22.65
C THR A 160 15.93 3.97 23.73
N LYS A 161 16.29 2.86 24.39
CA LYS A 161 15.51 2.31 25.51
C LYS A 161 15.70 3.12 26.79
N GLN A 162 16.95 3.54 27.02
CA GLN A 162 17.39 4.26 28.20
C GLN A 162 17.76 5.69 27.83
N LEU A 163 17.44 6.63 28.71
CA LEU A 163 17.77 8.04 28.49
C LEU A 163 19.28 8.29 28.53
N ASP A 164 20.02 7.52 29.33
CA ASP A 164 21.48 7.65 29.43
C ASP A 164 22.19 7.35 28.10
N ASP A 165 21.69 6.37 27.34
CA ASP A 165 22.20 6.05 26.00
C ASP A 165 22.04 7.24 25.03
N LEU A 166 20.99 8.04 25.22
CA LEU A 166 20.72 9.23 24.42
C LEU A 166 21.61 10.41 24.84
N LEU A 167 21.67 10.67 26.14
CA LEU A 167 22.36 11.83 26.71
C LEU A 167 23.89 11.68 26.62
N GLY A 168 24.43 10.47 26.76
CA GLY A 168 25.87 10.21 26.64
C GLY A 168 26.45 10.64 25.28
N VAL A 169 25.65 10.57 24.22
CA VAL A 169 26.04 10.96 22.85
C VAL A 169 25.86 12.46 22.60
N HIS A 170 24.74 13.06 23.03
CA HIS A 170 24.39 14.44 22.65
C HIS A 170 24.95 15.51 23.60
N VAL A 171 25.19 15.18 24.86
CA VAL A 171 25.66 16.15 25.87
C VAL A 171 27.14 16.46 25.70
N GLN A 172 27.93 15.54 25.13
CA GLN A 172 29.35 15.76 24.86
C GLN A 172 29.61 16.76 23.72
N GLU A 173 28.62 17.07 22.90
CA GLU A 173 28.75 17.96 21.73
C GLU A 173 28.24 19.40 21.96
N SER A 174 27.87 19.77 23.19
CA SER A 174 27.01 20.94 23.48
C SER A 174 27.66 22.31 23.23
N THR A 175 27.69 22.75 21.98
CA THR A 175 27.68 24.16 21.56
C THR A 175 26.40 24.53 20.78
N ARG A 176 25.50 23.56 20.55
CA ARG A 176 24.30 23.71 19.73
C ARG A 176 23.02 23.52 20.55
N ASN A 177 21.95 24.17 20.10
CA ASN A 177 20.60 23.92 20.61
C ASN A 177 20.17 22.50 20.21
N TYR A 178 19.51 21.78 21.10
CA TYR A 178 19.05 20.41 20.85
C TYR A 178 17.69 20.15 21.51
N LEU A 179 17.01 19.13 21.02
CA LEU A 179 15.74 18.65 21.54
C LEU A 179 15.92 17.21 22.01
N ALA A 180 15.53 16.91 23.24
CA ALA A 180 15.39 15.54 23.73
C ALA A 180 13.90 15.25 23.97
N GLY A 181 13.43 14.06 23.64
CA GLY A 181 12.02 13.73 23.76
C GLY A 181 11.74 12.27 24.03
N LEU A 182 10.59 12.05 24.66
CA LEU A 182 9.95 10.74 24.80
C LEU A 182 9.03 10.56 23.60
N VAL A 183 9.16 9.42 22.92
CA VAL A 183 8.35 9.09 21.73
C VAL A 183 7.53 7.84 21.96
N ALA A 184 6.27 7.90 21.54
CA ALA A 184 5.40 6.75 21.34
C ALA A 184 5.69 6.16 19.96
N LEU A 185 6.20 4.93 19.92
CA LEU A 185 6.49 4.21 18.69
C LEU A 185 5.29 3.35 18.29
N GLY A 186 4.99 3.33 17.00
CA GLY A 186 3.86 2.60 16.45
C GLY A 186 4.09 2.05 15.04
N GLY A 187 3.09 1.32 14.55
CA GLY A 187 3.22 0.48 13.36
C GLY A 187 4.13 -0.72 13.65
N LYS A 188 4.96 -1.13 12.69
CA LYS A 188 5.98 -2.14 12.92
C LYS A 188 7.09 -1.56 13.80
N VAL A 189 7.37 -2.21 14.92
CA VAL A 189 8.47 -1.87 15.84
C VAL A 189 9.41 -3.06 15.93
N VAL A 190 10.68 -2.84 15.59
CA VAL A 190 11.75 -3.82 15.72
C VAL A 190 12.61 -3.43 16.91
N GLU A 191 12.71 -4.32 17.88
CA GLU A 191 13.58 -4.15 19.04
C GLU A 191 15.02 -4.53 18.68
N HIS A 192 15.96 -3.69 19.11
CA HIS A 192 17.40 -3.92 19.05
C HIS A 192 17.95 -3.91 20.48
N GLU A 193 19.23 -4.22 20.66
CA GLU A 193 19.88 -4.29 21.99
C GLU A 193 19.69 -2.99 22.80
N HIS A 194 20.03 -1.84 22.19
CA HIS A 194 20.04 -0.52 22.86
C HIS A 194 18.84 0.38 22.53
N GLY A 195 17.94 -0.08 21.65
CA GLY A 195 16.91 0.79 21.11
C GLY A 195 15.82 0.06 20.35
N TYR A 196 15.00 0.85 19.70
CA TYR A 196 13.92 0.44 18.84
C TYR A 196 14.04 1.13 17.50
N ARG A 197 13.48 0.49 16.48
CA ARG A 197 13.31 1.05 15.15
C ARG A 197 11.85 0.87 14.78
N ALA A 198 11.15 1.96 14.49
CA ALA A 198 9.70 1.95 14.28
C ALA A 198 9.28 2.52 12.93
N ALA A 199 8.10 2.11 12.45
CA ALA A 199 7.46 2.71 11.28
C ALA A 199 7.02 4.15 11.56
N ARG A 200 6.48 4.39 12.75
CA ARG A 200 5.89 5.67 13.16
C ARG A 200 6.37 6.05 14.53
N ALA A 201 6.46 7.36 14.77
CA ALA A 201 6.74 7.90 16.09
C ALA A 201 5.96 9.20 16.31
N GLU A 202 5.46 9.36 17.53
CA GLU A 202 4.82 10.58 18.02
C GLU A 202 5.54 11.05 19.27
N VAL A 203 5.97 12.32 19.30
CA VAL A 203 6.61 12.93 20.46
C VAL A 203 5.53 13.25 21.48
N VAL A 204 5.66 12.68 22.68
CA VAL A 204 4.68 12.83 23.75
C VAL A 204 5.18 13.67 24.92
N SER A 205 6.49 13.94 24.94
CA SER A 205 7.13 14.86 25.88
C SER A 205 8.43 15.32 25.29
N ALA A 206 8.79 16.58 25.51
CA ALA A 206 10.03 17.12 24.99
C ALA A 206 10.69 18.13 25.94
N ALA A 207 12.01 18.17 25.87
CA ALA A 207 12.89 19.12 26.51
C ALA A 207 13.71 19.81 25.41
N LEU A 208 13.33 21.05 25.06
CA LEU A 208 14.06 21.89 24.12
C LEU A 208 15.10 22.70 24.89
N ILE A 209 16.36 22.50 24.54
CA ILE A 209 17.51 23.07 25.24
C ILE A 209 18.22 24.03 24.30
N GLY A 210 18.29 25.30 24.69
CA GLY A 210 19.10 26.32 24.06
C GLY A 210 20.14 26.92 25.00
N LEU A 211 21.04 27.74 24.45
CA LEU A 211 22.19 28.30 25.18
C LEU A 211 21.84 28.96 26.54
N ASN A 212 20.71 29.67 26.61
CA ASN A 212 20.30 30.43 27.79
C ASN A 212 18.92 30.03 28.31
N ARG A 213 18.30 29.00 27.73
CA ARG A 213 16.91 28.68 28.03
C ARG A 213 16.57 27.23 27.76
N GLU A 214 15.62 26.75 28.55
CA GLU A 214 15.10 25.41 28.48
C GLU A 214 13.57 25.45 28.50
N VAL A 215 12.93 24.67 27.65
CA VAL A 215 11.47 24.50 27.62
C VAL A 215 11.16 23.02 27.75
N PHE A 216 10.35 22.68 28.74
CA PHE A 216 9.89 21.31 29.00
C PHE A 216 8.37 21.28 28.84
N SER A 217 7.85 20.37 28.02
CA SER A 217 6.41 20.25 27.84
C SER A 217 5.99 18.86 27.39
N SER A 218 4.78 18.49 27.80
CA SER A 218 4.01 17.37 27.24
C SER A 218 2.68 17.84 26.62
N ASP A 219 2.46 19.15 26.56
CA ASP A 219 1.26 19.75 25.95
C ASP A 219 1.37 19.67 24.41
N PRO A 220 0.41 19.03 23.72
CA PRO A 220 0.42 18.90 22.26
C PRO A 220 0.57 20.23 21.50
N GLU A 221 0.01 21.33 22.00
CA GLU A 221 0.12 22.64 21.31
C GLU A 221 1.54 23.21 21.42
N VAL A 222 2.15 23.08 22.60
CA VAL A 222 3.55 23.50 22.82
C VAL A 222 4.50 22.61 22.02
N LEU A 223 4.24 21.30 21.98
CA LEU A 223 5.01 20.37 21.17
C LEU A 223 4.91 20.73 19.69
N ALA A 224 3.71 20.97 19.16
CA ALA A 224 3.55 21.44 17.79
C ALA A 224 4.34 22.74 17.51
N GLY A 225 4.31 23.69 18.45
CA GLY A 225 5.10 24.93 18.38
C GLY A 225 6.61 24.70 18.33
N ILE A 226 7.14 23.76 19.14
CA ILE A 226 8.57 23.41 19.16
C ILE A 226 9.03 22.89 17.79
N PHE A 227 8.22 22.04 17.15
CA PHE A 227 8.57 21.46 15.84
C PHE A 227 8.35 22.43 14.67
N ALA A 228 7.47 23.42 14.82
CA ALA A 228 7.21 24.41 13.79
C ALA A 228 8.19 25.61 13.82
N ASP A 229 8.54 26.09 15.02
CA ASP A 229 9.43 27.25 15.22
C ASP A 229 10.18 27.15 16.57
N PRO A 230 11.24 26.32 16.66
CA PRO A 230 11.98 26.10 17.91
C PRO A 230 12.62 27.39 18.45
N GLY A 231 13.09 28.28 17.57
CA GLY A 231 13.70 29.56 17.95
C GLY A 231 12.69 30.57 18.48
N GLY A 232 11.49 30.64 17.90
CA GLY A 232 10.38 31.43 18.44
C GLY A 232 9.97 30.97 19.84
N VAL A 233 9.87 29.65 20.05
CA VAL A 233 9.59 29.07 21.37
C VAL A 233 10.67 29.44 22.38
N LEU A 234 11.96 29.34 22.01
CA LEU A 234 13.10 29.75 22.83
C LEU A 234 13.16 31.26 23.11
N SER A 235 12.47 32.11 22.33
CA SER A 235 12.50 33.57 22.47
C SER A 235 11.35 34.17 23.29
N SER A 236 10.30 33.39 23.61
CA SER A 236 9.12 33.85 24.39
C SER A 236 9.44 34.20 25.86
N ASP A 237 8.80 35.16 26.53
CA ASP A 237 9.17 35.47 27.93
C ASP A 237 8.64 34.44 28.96
N SER A 238 9.51 33.52 29.42
CA SER A 238 9.32 32.85 30.71
C SER A 238 10.65 32.47 31.34
N SER A 239 11.03 33.24 32.37
CA SER A 239 12.20 33.00 33.21
C SER A 239 11.82 32.13 34.40
N SER A 240 12.53 31.02 34.60
CA SER A 240 12.47 30.20 35.81
C SER A 240 13.87 30.08 36.40
N ALA A 241 14.00 30.33 37.70
CA ALA A 241 15.25 30.16 38.43
C ALA A 241 15.72 28.68 38.40
N ILE A 242 17.02 28.49 38.17
CA ILE A 242 17.66 27.18 37.97
C ILE A 242 18.24 26.70 39.31
N ALA A 243 17.68 25.65 39.90
CA ALA A 243 18.17 25.08 41.16
C ALA A 243 18.78 23.67 41.02
N LYS A 244 18.55 22.97 39.89
CA LYS A 244 19.06 21.62 39.61
C LYS A 244 19.93 21.59 38.34
N PRO A 245 20.90 20.67 38.23
CA PRO A 245 21.62 20.43 36.98
C PRO A 245 20.66 20.10 35.82
N LEU A 246 20.92 20.66 34.63
CA LEU A 246 20.11 20.49 33.42
C LEU A 246 19.77 19.02 33.12
N LEU A 247 20.76 18.13 33.20
CA LEU A 247 20.56 16.69 32.94
C LEU A 247 19.57 16.05 33.91
N SER A 248 19.60 16.43 35.18
CA SER A 248 18.64 15.95 36.17
C SER A 248 17.24 16.45 35.84
N ARG A 249 17.08 17.67 35.32
CA ARG A 249 15.77 18.21 34.94
C ARG A 249 15.19 17.53 33.70
N ILE A 250 16.03 17.26 32.68
CA ILE A 250 15.63 16.48 31.49
C ILE A 250 15.20 15.07 31.91
N THR A 251 16.00 14.42 32.75
CA THR A 251 15.72 13.08 33.26
C THR A 251 14.44 13.04 34.07
N ASP A 252 14.29 13.95 35.05
CA ASP A 252 13.08 14.05 35.86
C ASP A 252 11.84 14.26 34.97
N HIS A 253 11.90 15.15 33.97
CA HIS A 253 10.75 15.44 33.10
C HIS A 253 10.36 14.23 32.23
N LEU A 254 11.32 13.64 31.51
CA LEU A 254 11.02 12.59 30.54
C LEU A 254 10.72 11.24 31.19
N THR A 255 11.38 10.90 32.30
CA THR A 255 11.13 9.64 33.02
C THR A 255 9.80 9.68 33.78
N ASN A 256 9.48 10.79 34.46
CA ASN A 256 8.18 10.93 35.13
C ASN A 256 7.01 10.78 34.15
N ARG A 257 7.15 11.26 32.91
CA ARG A 257 6.11 11.09 31.89
C ARG A 257 6.00 9.65 31.41
N LYS A 258 7.11 8.93 31.26
CA LYS A 258 7.14 7.52 30.83
C LYS A 258 6.42 6.59 31.83
N GLU A 259 6.46 6.92 33.12
CA GLU A 259 5.85 6.14 34.21
C GLU A 259 4.34 6.41 34.40
N GLN A 260 3.78 7.42 33.74
CA GLN A 260 2.34 7.72 33.84
C GLN A 260 1.52 6.76 32.97
N PRO A 261 0.35 6.29 33.46
CA PRO A 261 -0.54 5.44 32.68
C PRO A 261 -1.06 6.20 31.44
N TRP A 262 -1.08 5.51 30.30
CA TRP A 262 -1.65 5.99 29.06
C TRP A 262 -3.17 5.80 29.13
N ILE A 263 -3.92 6.91 29.18
CA ILE A 263 -5.40 6.93 29.16
C ILE A 263 -5.86 7.22 27.74
#